data_AF-A0A077NDS1-F1
#
_entry.id   AF-A0A077NDS1-F1
#
_cell.length_a   1.000
_cell.length_b   1.000
_cell.length_c   1.000
_cell.angle_alpha   90.00
_cell.angle_beta   90.00
_cell.angle_gamma   90.00
#
_symmetry.space_group_name_H-M   'P 1'
#
loop_
_entity.id
_entity.type
_entity.pdbx_description
1 polymer ?
#
loop_
_entity_poly.entity_id
_entity_poly.type
_entity_poly.pdbx_seq_one_letter_code
_entity_poly.pdbx_strand_id
1 'polypeptide(L)' 'MIQIPTPEELSKGRIKFGTLLVRPLRKSVVCAIPRYQVEDGSYCYGKFDSREQALGFCEQLYGGRINGRIKEGAASV' A
#
# COMPACT_ATOMS: atom_id res chain seq x y z
N MET A 1 -19.98 -4.19 6.44
CA MET A 1 -18.99 -4.86 5.58
C MET A 1 -17.93 -3.83 5.22
N ILE A 2 -16.66 -4.10 5.50
CA ILE A 2 -15.58 -3.20 5.09
C ILE A 2 -15.17 -3.64 3.69
N GLN A 3 -15.45 -2.79 2.71
CA GLN A 3 -15.14 -3.07 1.32
C GLN A 3 -13.65 -2.78 1.09
N ILE A 4 -12.86 -3.83 0.92
CA ILE A 4 -11.48 -3.69 0.45
C ILE A 4 -11.57 -3.11 -0.97
N PRO A 5 -10.92 -1.96 -1.25
CA PRO A 5 -11.00 -1.36 -2.55
C PRO A 5 -10.30 -2.25 -3.58
N THR A 6 -10.91 -2.36 -4.76
CA THR A 6 -10.32 -3.12 -5.87
C THR A 6 -9.12 -2.35 -6.42
N PRO A 7 -7.98 -3.02 -6.68
CA PRO A 7 -6.85 -2.40 -7.38
C PRO A 7 -7.25 -1.99 -8.80
N GLU A 8 -7.05 -0.72 -9.15
CA GLU A 8 -7.27 -0.18 -10.49
C GLU A 8 -5.93 0.13 -11.16
N GLU A 9 -5.68 -0.49 -12.32
CA GLU A 9 -4.46 -0.20 -13.10
C GLU A 9 -4.57 1.15 -13.81
N LEU A 10 -3.56 1.99 -13.59
CA LEU A 10 -3.38 3.29 -14.20
C LEU A 10 -2.22 3.26 -15.21
N SER A 11 -2.09 4.34 -15.98
CA SER A 11 -1.00 4.47 -16.96
C SER A 11 0.39 4.29 -16.33
N LYS A 12 1.31 3.72 -17.10
CA LYS A 12 2.71 3.47 -16.72
C LYS A 12 2.88 2.48 -15.56
N GLY A 13 1.97 1.51 -15.43
CA GLY A 13 2.04 0.43 -14.43
C GLY A 13 1.78 0.90 -12.99
N ARG A 14 1.19 2.09 -12.82
CA ARG A 14 0.73 2.57 -11.53
C ARG A 14 -0.58 1.86 -11.17
N ILE A 15 -0.85 1.69 -9.88
CA ILE A 15 -2.07 1.04 -9.42
C ILE A 15 -2.67 1.91 -8.32
N LYS A 16 -3.95 2.24 -8.46
CA LYS A 16 -4.72 2.91 -7.42
C LYS A 16 -5.39 1.85 -6.56
N PHE A 17 -5.22 1.93 -5.26
CA PHE A 17 -5.83 1.04 -4.28
C PHE A 17 -6.54 1.89 -3.23
N GLY A 18 -7.78 2.28 -3.53
CA GLY A 18 -8.53 3.25 -2.74
C GLY A 18 -7.84 4.62 -2.73
N THR A 19 -7.29 5.01 -1.57
CA THR A 19 -6.50 6.24 -1.38
C THR A 19 -5.00 6.00 -1.54
N LEU A 20 -4.56 4.75 -1.62
CA LEU A 20 -3.16 4.39 -1.84
C LEU A 20 -2.85 4.36 -3.33
N LEU A 21 -1.62 4.72 -3.66
CA LEU A 21 -1.04 4.64 -4.98
C LEU A 21 0.20 3.75 -4.91
N VAL A 22 0.19 2.68 -5.70
CA VAL A 22 1.36 1.86 -5.97
C VAL A 22 2.00 2.36 -7.26
N ARG A 23 3.24 2.84 -7.20
CA ARG A 23 3.98 3.26 -8.39
C ARG A 23 5.22 2.41 -8.62
N PRO A 24 5.52 2.03 -9.88
CA PRO A 24 6.79 1.43 -10.21
C PRO A 24 7.88 2.51 -10.14
N LEU A 25 8.97 2.18 -9.46
CA LEU A 25 10.17 2.99 -9.41
C LEU A 25 11.06 2.65 -10.60
N ARG A 26 11.66 3.68 -11.20
CA ARG A 26 12.63 3.48 -12.27
C ARG A 26 13.86 2.77 -11.73
N LYS A 27 14.38 1.84 -12.52
CA LYS A 27 15.69 1.24 -12.29
C LYS A 27 16.73 2.35 -12.20
N SER A 28 17.63 2.21 -11.24
CA SER A 28 18.75 3.14 -11.05
C SER A 28 20.06 2.36 -11.05
N VAL A 29 21.18 3.07 -11.21
CA VAL A 29 22.52 2.46 -11.20
C VAL A 29 22.78 1.70 -9.88
N VAL A 30 22.16 2.14 -8.78
CA VAL A 30 22.26 1.53 -7.44
C VAL A 30 21.22 0.44 -7.17
N CYS A 31 20.19 0.31 -8.01
CA CYS A 31 19.15 -0.71 -7.86
C CYS A 31 18.57 -1.10 -9.22
N ALA A 32 19.06 -2.23 -9.74
CA ALA A 32 18.67 -2.79 -11.03
C ALA A 32 17.34 -3.56 -10.98
N ILE A 33 16.84 -3.86 -9.78
CA ILE A 33 15.60 -4.62 -9.55
C ILE A 33 14.40 -3.66 -9.68
N PRO A 34 13.34 -4.04 -10.42
CA PRO A 34 12.10 -3.26 -10.44
C PRO A 34 11.51 -3.19 -9.03
N ARG A 35 11.25 -1.98 -8.54
CA ARG A 35 10.66 -1.75 -7.22
C ARG A 35 9.32 -1.05 -7.33
N TYR A 36 8.47 -1.24 -6.33
CA TYR A 36 7.16 -0.63 -6.22
C TYR A 36 7.10 0.19 -4.95
N GLN A 37 6.70 1.45 -5.03
CA GLN A 37 6.51 2.32 -3.88
C GLN A 37 5.01 2.46 -3.60
N VAL A 38 4.63 2.36 -2.33
CA VAL A 38 3.26 2.63 -1.87
C VAL A 38 3.22 4.00 -1.18
N GLU A 39 2.31 4.87 -1.60
CA GLU A 39 2.12 6.22 -1.06
C GLU A 39 0.64 6.63 -1.06
N ASP A 40 0.23 7.57 -0.22
CA ASP A 40 -1.12 8.20 -0.27
C ASP A 40 -1.13 9.61 -0.86
N GLY A 41 0.03 10.08 -1.35
CA GLY A 41 0.26 11.46 -1.79
C GLY A 41 0.82 12.36 -0.69
N SER A 42 0.61 12.03 0.60
CA SER A 42 1.24 12.72 1.72
C SER A 42 2.45 11.97 2.26
N TYR A 43 2.34 10.64 2.40
CA TYR A 43 3.39 9.81 2.96
C TYR A 43 3.79 8.66 2.03
N CYS A 44 5.07 8.32 2.07
CA CYS A 44 5.59 7.09 1.47
C CYS A 44 5.62 6.01 2.56
N TYR A 45 4.80 4.97 2.43
CA TYR A 45 4.71 3.90 3.41
C TYR A 45 5.82 2.85 3.25
N GLY A 46 6.34 2.67 2.04
CA GLY A 46 7.37 1.68 1.80
C GLY A 46 7.72 1.47 0.33
N LYS A 47 8.79 0.70 0.14
CA LYS A 47 9.25 0.21 -1.17
C LYS A 47 9.34 -1.31 -1.10
N PHE A 48 8.85 -1.96 -2.15
CA PHE A 48 8.71 -3.40 -2.26
C PHE A 48 9.39 -3.87 -3.54
N ASP A 49 9.89 -5.10 -3.55
CA ASP A 49 10.61 -5.65 -4.71
C ASP A 49 9.65 -6.27 -5.75
N SER A 50 8.36 -6.41 -5.43
CA SER A 50 7.33 -6.89 -6.38
C SER A 50 5.99 -6.16 -6.25
N ARG A 51 5.17 -6.29 -7.32
CA ARG A 51 3.81 -5.74 -7.38
C ARG A 51 2.93 -6.43 -6.33
N GLU A 52 2.98 -7.75 -6.24
CA GLU A 52 2.14 -8.51 -5.31
C GLU A 52 2.44 -8.16 -3.85
N GLN A 53 3.70 -7.93 -3.48
CA GLN A 53 4.06 -7.50 -2.13
C GLN A 53 3.50 -6.11 -1.80
N ALA A 54 3.59 -5.16 -2.74
CA ALA A 54 3.02 -3.82 -2.55
C ALA A 54 1.49 -3.86 -2.42
N LEU A 55 0.82 -4.71 -3.21
CA LEU A 55 -0.63 -4.90 -3.13
C LEU A 55 -1.05 -5.60 -1.83
N GLY A 56 -0.36 -6.68 -1.44
CA GLY A 56 -0.63 -7.37 -0.17
C GLY A 56 -0.43 -6.44 1.03
N PHE A 57 0.52 -5.51 0.96
CA PHE A 57 0.66 -4.45 1.96
C PHE A 57 -0.51 -3.46 1.96
N CYS A 58 -1.02 -3.06 0.78
CA CYS A 58 -2.22 -2.23 0.68
C CYS A 58 -3.45 -2.94 1.28
N GLU A 59 -3.64 -4.22 0.97
CA GLU A 59 -4.68 -5.07 1.55
C GLU A 59 -4.55 -5.16 3.07
N GLN A 60 -3.33 -5.36 3.59
CA GLN A 60 -3.07 -5.35 5.03
C GLN A 60 -3.31 -3.99 5.67
N LEU A 61 -3.04 -2.87 5.00
CA LEU A 61 -3.35 -1.55 5.52
C LEU A 61 -4.86 -1.32 5.62
N TYR A 62 -5.62 -1.72 4.60
CA TYR A 62 -7.08 -1.61 4.60
C TYR A 62 -7.75 -2.62 5.54
N GLY A 63 -7.27 -3.86 5.57
CA GLY A 63 -7.76 -4.94 6.44
C GLY A 63 -7.28 -4.83 7.88
N GLY A 64 -6.07 -4.32 8.12
CA GLY A 64 -5.46 -4.11 9.43
C GLY A 64 -5.97 -2.87 10.16
N ARG A 65 -6.43 -1.84 9.42
CA ARG A 65 -7.20 -0.73 10.01
C ARG A 65 -8.50 -1.20 10.69
N ILE A 66 -8.99 -2.40 10.39
CA ILE A 66 -10.15 -3.01 11.07
C ILE A 66 -9.77 -3.50 12.48
N ASN A 67 -8.54 -4.02 12.67
CA ASN A 67 -8.06 -4.44 13.99
C ASN A 67 -7.59 -3.27 14.87
N GLY A 68 -7.21 -2.14 14.27
CA GLY A 68 -6.86 -0.92 15.02
C GLY A 68 -8.05 -0.29 15.76
N ARG A 69 -9.29 -0.54 15.33
CA ARG A 69 -10.50 -0.08 16.04
C ARG A 69 -10.99 -1.06 17.12
N ILE A 70 -10.49 -2.30 17.13
CA ILE A 70 -10.53 -3.18 18.31
C ILE A 70 -9.31 -2.89 19.21
N LYS A 71 -8.88 -1.64 19.29
CA LYS A 71 -8.10 -1.11 20.40
C LYS A 71 -8.61 0.27 20.83
N GLU A 72 -9.89 0.56 20.59
CA GLU A 72 -10.63 1.62 21.31
C GLU A 72 -11.10 1.11 22.71
N GLY A 73 -10.33 0.20 23.31
CA GLY A 73 -10.59 -0.42 24.62
C GLY A 73 -9.31 -0.68 25.43
N ALA A 74 -8.20 -0.04 25.08
CA ALA A 74 -7.01 0.02 25.93
C ALA A 74 -6.92 1.38 26.63
N ALA A 75 -8.05 1.86 27.13
CA ALA A 75 -8.08 2.75 28.30
C ALA A 75 -8.43 1.85 29.49
N SER A 76 -7.43 1.13 30.00
CA SER A 76 -7.55 0.57 31.34
C SER A 76 -7.38 1.71 32.34
N VAL A 77 -8.40 1.83 33.19
CA VAL A 77 -8.44 2.53 34.48
C VAL A 77 -7.16 2.35 35.29
#